data_AF-A0A8J2H7C3-F1
#
_entry.id   AF-A0A8J2H7C3-F1
#
_cell.length_a   1.000
_cell.length_b   1.000
_cell.length_c   1.000
_cell.angle_alpha   90.00
_cell.angle_beta   90.00
_cell.angle_gamma   90.00
#
_symmetry.space_group_name_H-M   'P 1'
#
loop_
_entity.id
_entity.type
_entity.pdbx_description
1 polymer ?
#
loop_
_entity_poly.entity_id
_entity_poly.type
_entity_poly.pdbx_seq_one_letter_code
_entity_poly.pdbx_strand_id
1 'polypeptide(L)'
;MTIIRDLDLIKSITTKNFEHFVDHQKLVADPDSDVLFGNNLFTLRGDQWRRIRGMMTGVFTSSNMKAMFKLMADCGDNFSEYLAAKSKESLT
;
A
#
# COMPACT_ATOMS: atom_id res chain seq x y z
N MET A 1 -20.55 12.75 -7.24
CA MET A 1 -19.18 12.20 -7.40
C MET A 1 -18.45 13.11 -8.37
N THR A 2 -17.38 13.76 -7.93
CA THR A 2 -16.60 14.68 -8.78
C THR A 2 -15.39 13.91 -9.30
N ILE A 3 -15.14 13.98 -10.60
CA ILE A 3 -13.98 13.35 -11.24
C ILE A 3 -13.01 14.44 -11.67
N ILE A 4 -11.77 14.33 -11.19
CA ILE A 4 -10.69 15.25 -11.56
C ILE A 4 -9.97 14.66 -12.77
N ARG A 5 -9.85 15.43 -13.85
CA ARG A 5 -9.22 15.00 -15.11
C ARG A 5 -7.97 15.82 -15.47
N ASP A 6 -7.67 16.84 -14.69
CA ASP A 6 -6.52 17.72 -14.88
C ASP A 6 -5.32 17.17 -14.08
N LEU A 7 -4.20 16.93 -14.77
CA LEU A 7 -2.99 16.35 -14.17
C LEU A 7 -2.31 17.29 -13.18
N ASP A 8 -2.29 18.59 -13.45
CA ASP A 8 -1.68 19.58 -12.56
C ASP A 8 -2.50 19.70 -11.27
N LEU A 9 -3.83 19.63 -11.40
CA LEU A 9 -4.72 19.61 -10.25
C LEU A 9 -4.57 18.33 -9.44
N ILE A 10 -4.51 17.15 -10.08
CA ILE A 10 -4.26 15.87 -9.39
C ILE A 10 -2.94 15.93 -8.63
N LYS A 11 -1.86 16.39 -9.28
CA LYS A 11 -0.55 16.54 -8.64
C LYS A 11 -0.61 17.51 -7.46
N SER A 12 -1.26 18.66 -7.62
CA SER A 12 -1.42 19.65 -6.56
C SER A 12 -2.14 19.08 -5.34
N ILE A 13 -3.24 18.34 -5.55
CA ILE A 13 -4.03 17.71 -4.48
C ILE A 13 -3.23 16.60 -3.78
N THR A 14 -2.59 15.73 -4.55
CA THR A 14 -1.90 14.54 -4.01
C THR A 14 -0.53 14.83 -3.40
N THR A 15 0.06 16.00 -3.67
CA THR A 15 1.41 16.35 -3.16
C THR A 15 1.37 17.57 -2.24
N LYS A 16 1.01 18.74 -2.78
CA LYS A 16 1.09 20.02 -2.05
C LYS A 16 -0.01 20.16 -1.01
N ASN A 17 -1.24 19.82 -1.40
CA ASN A 17 -2.43 20.02 -0.59
C ASN A 17 -2.92 18.74 0.07
N PHE A 18 -2.08 17.70 0.11
CA PHE A 18 -2.48 16.35 0.54
C PHE A 18 -3.09 16.34 1.95
N GLU A 19 -2.61 17.19 2.84
CA GLU A 19 -3.10 17.29 4.22
C GLU A 19 -4.56 17.77 4.34
N HIS A 20 -5.11 18.37 3.27
CA HIS A 20 -6.52 18.77 3.20
C HIS A 20 -7.43 17.67 2.63
N PHE A 21 -6.86 16.61 2.06
CA PHE A 21 -7.58 15.52 1.38
C PHE A 21 -7.20 14.14 1.95
N VAL A 22 -7.17 14.05 3.29
CA VAL A 22 -6.68 12.87 4.02
C VAL A 22 -7.70 11.73 4.13
N ASP A 23 -8.99 12.07 4.07
CA ASP A 23 -10.07 11.09 4.22
C ASP A 23 -10.41 10.47 2.86
N HIS A 24 -10.11 9.18 2.71
CA HIS A 24 -10.45 8.44 1.49
C HIS A 24 -11.96 8.13 1.42
N GLN A 25 -12.46 8.01 0.19
CA GLN A 25 -13.82 7.54 -0.06
C GLN A 25 -13.99 6.12 0.51
N LYS A 26 -15.16 5.81 1.11
CA LYS A 26 -15.51 4.49 1.64
C LYS A 26 -15.67 3.46 0.51
N LEU A 27 -14.58 3.12 -0.18
CA LEU A 27 -14.59 2.18 -1.29
C LEU A 27 -14.31 0.74 -0.85
N VAL A 28 -13.73 0.54 0.34
CA VAL A 28 -13.10 -0.76 0.69
C VAL A 28 -13.79 -1.47 1.85
N ALA A 29 -14.39 -0.78 2.83
CA ALA A 29 -15.17 -1.41 3.89
C ALA A 29 -15.96 -0.37 4.68
N ASP A 30 -17.12 -0.73 5.22
CA ASP A 30 -17.70 0.01 6.34
C ASP A 30 -17.02 -0.48 7.62
N PRO A 31 -16.40 0.40 8.44
CA PRO A 31 -15.70 -0.01 9.66
C PRO A 31 -16.58 -0.81 10.62
N ASP A 32 -17.90 -0.55 10.59
CA ASP A 32 -18.90 -1.21 11.43
C ASP A 32 -19.27 -2.62 10.91
N SER A 33 -18.97 -2.92 9.65
CA SER A 33 -19.28 -4.20 9.01
C SER A 33 -18.10 -5.17 8.93
N ASP A 34 -16.86 -4.66 8.93
CA ASP A 34 -15.65 -5.46 8.71
C ASP A 34 -14.57 -5.12 9.74
N VAL A 35 -14.47 -5.97 10.77
CA VAL A 35 -13.52 -5.80 11.87
C VAL A 35 -12.06 -5.97 11.41
N LEU A 36 -11.81 -6.74 10.33
CA LEU A 36 -10.46 -7.01 9.83
C LEU A 36 -9.93 -5.85 9.00
N PHE A 37 -10.76 -5.30 8.12
CA PHE A 37 -10.36 -4.22 7.22
C PHE A 37 -10.78 -2.82 7.72
N GLY A 38 -11.65 -2.71 8.73
CA GLY A 38 -12.12 -1.44 9.28
C GLY A 38 -11.01 -0.54 9.83
N ASN A 39 -9.89 -1.14 10.27
CA ASN A 39 -8.74 -0.43 10.84
C ASN A 39 -7.57 -0.24 9.86
N ASN A 40 -7.75 -0.52 8.57
CA ASN A 40 -6.70 -0.30 7.57
C ASN A 40 -6.47 1.21 7.33
N LEU A 41 -5.26 1.60 6.91
CA LEU A 41 -4.87 3.01 6.74
C LEU A 41 -5.75 3.76 5.72
N PHE A 42 -6.35 3.09 4.74
CA PHE A 42 -7.26 3.71 3.77
C PHE A 42 -8.67 3.91 4.30
N THR A 43 -9.03 3.30 5.43
CA THR A 43 -10.33 3.46 6.08
C THR A 43 -10.30 4.49 7.21
N LEU A 44 -9.15 4.63 7.90
CA LEU A 44 -8.98 5.59 9.00
C LEU A 44 -9.16 7.04 8.53
N ARG A 45 -9.61 7.90 9.45
CA ARG A 45 -9.86 9.32 9.18
C ARG A 45 -9.18 10.25 10.17
N GLY A 46 -9.02 11.50 9.76
CA GLY A 46 -8.53 12.59 10.61
C GLY A 46 -7.25 12.26 11.40
N ASP A 47 -7.27 12.53 12.70
CA ASP A 47 -6.09 12.38 13.56
C ASP A 47 -5.62 10.93 13.74
N GLN A 48 -6.55 9.97 13.71
CA GLN A 48 -6.21 8.55 13.80
C GLN A 48 -5.41 8.12 12.57
N TRP A 49 -5.88 8.51 11.38
CA TRP A 49 -5.14 8.30 10.14
C TRP A 49 -3.76 8.96 10.19
N ARG A 50 -3.69 10.22 10.64
CA ARG A 50 -2.41 10.96 10.70
C ARG A 50 -1.39 10.27 11.60
N ARG A 51 -1.85 9.75 12.75
CA ARG A 51 -1.01 8.98 13.69
C ARG A 51 -0.51 7.68 13.07
N ILE A 52 -1.39 6.85 12.52
CA ILE A 52 -0.99 5.56 11.92
C ILE A 52 -0.08 5.79 10.71
N ARG A 53 -0.40 6.76 9.83
CA ARG A 53 0.46 7.13 8.70
C ARG A 53 1.86 7.52 9.15
N GLY A 54 1.98 8.32 10.21
CA GLY A 54 3.28 8.73 10.76
C GLY A 54 4.13 7.54 11.18
N MET A 55 3.54 6.60 11.92
CA MET A 55 4.22 5.37 12.33
C MET A 55 4.62 4.51 11.12
N MET A 56 3.69 4.28 10.19
CA MET A 56 3.92 3.45 9.00
C MET A 56 5.01 4.03 8.10
N THR A 57 5.02 5.35 7.89
CA THR A 57 6.05 6.02 7.08
C THR A 57 7.46 5.79 7.66
N GLY A 58 7.58 5.75 8.99
CA GLY A 58 8.85 5.44 9.66
C GLY A 58 9.34 4.01 9.46
N VAL A 59 8.44 3.05 9.18
CA VAL A 59 8.83 1.66 8.88
C VAL A 59 9.42 1.55 7.48
N PHE A 60 8.91 2.32 6.50
CA PHE A 60 9.35 2.25 5.09
C PHE A 60 10.48 3.24 4.74
N THR A 61 11.39 3.52 5.68
CA THR A 61 12.59 4.31 5.38
C THR A 61 13.51 3.57 4.41
N SER A 62 14.35 4.32 3.69
CA SER A 62 15.31 3.71 2.76
C SER A 62 16.27 2.72 3.43
N SER A 63 16.65 2.95 4.70
CA SER A 63 17.51 2.02 5.46
C SER A 63 16.77 0.72 5.79
N ASN A 64 15.52 0.80 6.25
CA ASN A 64 14.72 -0.39 6.55
C ASN A 64 14.43 -1.19 5.28
N MET A 65 14.08 -0.50 4.18
CA MET A 65 13.87 -1.16 2.89
C MET A 65 15.11 -1.87 2.37
N LYS A 66 16.29 -1.27 2.52
CA LYS A 66 17.57 -1.93 2.18
C LYS A 66 17.82 -3.16 3.06
N ALA A 67 17.51 -3.09 4.36
CA ALA A 67 17.64 -4.23 5.26
C ALA A 67 16.70 -5.39 4.87
N MET A 68 15.49 -5.09 4.39
CA MET A 68 14.52 -6.08 3.91
C MET A 68 14.85 -6.68 2.55
N PHE A 69 15.70 -6.01 1.75
CA PHE A 69 15.95 -6.38 0.35
C PHE A 69 16.40 -7.83 0.18
N LYS A 70 17.31 -8.31 1.04
CA LYS A 70 17.82 -9.68 0.96
C LYS A 70 16.70 -10.71 1.07
N LEU A 71 15.84 -10.59 2.08
CA LEU A 71 14.72 -11.51 2.27
C LEU A 71 13.75 -11.48 1.09
N MET A 72 13.47 -10.29 0.54
CA MET A 72 12.60 -10.15 -0.64
C MET A 72 13.20 -10.83 -1.88
N ALA A 73 14.51 -10.71 -2.09
CA ALA A 73 15.23 -11.38 -3.17
C ALA A 73 15.17 -12.91 -3.00
N ASP A 74 15.48 -13.41 -1.80
CA ASP A 74 15.43 -14.85 -1.50
C ASP A 74 14.03 -15.43 -1.76
N CYS A 75 12.96 -14.71 -1.41
CA CYS A 75 11.59 -15.11 -1.75
C CYS A 75 11.34 -15.15 -3.27
N GLY A 76 11.86 -14.20 -4.02
CA GLY A 76 11.74 -14.14 -5.48
C GLY A 76 12.49 -15.28 -6.18
N ASP A 77 13.69 -15.59 -5.70
CA ASP A 77 14.50 -16.69 -6.22
C ASP A 77 13.82 -18.04 -5.94
N ASN A 78 13.38 -18.27 -4.71
CA ASN A 78 12.62 -19.48 -4.33
C ASN A 78 11.38 -19.68 -5.21
N PHE A 79 10.62 -18.61 -5.47
CA PHE A 79 9.44 -18.69 -6.32
C PHE A 79 9.80 -19.00 -7.78
N SER A 80 10.87 -18.39 -8.29
CA SER A 80 11.34 -18.60 -9.67
C SER A 80 11.84 -20.03 -9.87
N GLU A 81 12.61 -20.57 -8.92
CA GLU A 81 13.08 -21.95 -8.93
C GLU A 81 11.92 -22.95 -8.91
N TYR A 82 10.92 -22.72 -8.06
CA TYR A 82 9.72 -23.55 -7.99
C TYR A 82 9.00 -23.60 -9.34
N LEU A 83 8.79 -22.45 -9.99
CA LEU A 83 8.14 -22.39 -11.30
C LEU A 83 8.98 -23.06 -12.39
N ALA A 84 10.30 -22.89 -12.37
CA ALA A 84 11.20 -23.52 -13.34
C ALA A 84 11.19 -25.05 -13.21
N ALA A 85 11.15 -25.58 -11.97
CA ALA A 85 11.02 -27.01 -11.73
C ALA A 85 9.68 -27.55 -12.23
N LYS A 86 8.57 -26.86 -11.91
CA LYS A 86 7.21 -27.25 -12.36
C LYS A 86 7.04 -27.20 -13.88
N SER A 87 7.66 -26.23 -14.54
CA SER A 87 7.64 -26.15 -16.01
C SER A 87 8.32 -27.37 -16.64
N LYS A 88 9.45 -27.83 -16.10
CA LYS A 88 10.16 -29.02 -16.61
C LYS A 88 9.36 -30.30 -16.41
N GLU A 89 8.71 -30.46 -15.25
CA GLU A 89 7.81 -31.60 -14.99
C GLU A 89 6.60 -31.65 -15.93
N SER A 90 6.11 -30.51 -16.41
CA SER A 90 4.96 -30.45 -17.32
C SER A 90 5.31 -30.78 -18.77
N LEU A 91 6.60 -30.83 -19.11
CA LEU A 91 7.13 -31.15 -20.46
C LEU A 91 7.60 -32.61 -20.59
N THR A 92 7.56 -33.38 -19.50
CA THR A 92 7.83 -34.83 -19.44
C THR A 92 6.56 -35.58 -19.12
#